data_AF-A0A661PU64-F1
#
_entry.id   AF-A0A661PU64-F1
#
_cell.length_a   1.000
_cell.length_b   1.000
_cell.length_c   1.000
_cell.angle_alpha   90.00
_cell.angle_beta   90.00
_cell.angle_gamma   90.00
#
_symmetry.space_group_name_H-M   'P 1'
#
loop_
_entity.id
_entity.type
_entity.pdbx_description
1 polymer ?
#
loop_
_entity_poly.entity_id
_entity_poly.type
_entity_poly.pdbx_seq_one_letter_code
_entity_poly.pdbx_strand_id
1 'polypeptide(L)' 'MNQPSFSEIINLNELKKLFEAFSSATGFTTGLVDPANNQVLLETGWRDICVSFHRAHPDSRQHWEGSGSGLTFGY' A
#
# COMPACT_ATOMS: atom_id res chain seq x y z
N MET A 1 -10.24 -25.61 -9.73
CA MET A 1 -10.38 -24.39 -10.55
C MET A 1 -9.52 -23.31 -9.91
N ASN A 2 -8.63 -22.68 -10.66
CA ASN A 2 -7.77 -21.62 -10.12
C ASN A 2 -8.62 -20.36 -9.90
N GLN A 3 -8.53 -19.73 -8.72
CA GLN A 3 -9.20 -18.45 -8.49
C GLN A 3 -8.37 -17.34 -9.18
N PRO A 4 -9.00 -16.40 -9.92
CA PRO A 4 -8.29 -15.27 -10.50
C PRO A 4 -7.73 -14.38 -9.39
N SER A 5 -6.52 -13.86 -9.60
CA SER A 5 -5.92 -12.84 -8.76
C SER A 5 -6.69 -11.53 -8.85
N PHE A 6 -6.61 -10.70 -7.81
CA PHE A 6 -7.34 -9.43 -7.77
C PHE A 6 -7.00 -8.51 -8.98
N SER A 7 -5.72 -8.48 -9.37
CA SER A 7 -5.22 -7.68 -10.49
C SER A 7 -5.72 -8.15 -11.87
N GLU A 8 -6.21 -9.38 -11.98
CA GLU A 8 -6.83 -9.90 -13.21
C GLU A 8 -8.30 -9.46 -13.34
N ILE A 9 -8.92 -9.01 -12.24
CA ILE A 9 -10.33 -8.63 -12.18
C ILE A 9 -10.49 -7.10 -12.20
N ILE A 10 -9.53 -6.38 -11.62
CA ILE A 10 -9.55 -4.93 -11.43
C ILE A 10 -8.38 -4.26 -12.15
N ASN A 11 -8.64 -3.11 -12.78
CA ASN A 11 -7.58 -2.24 -13.28
C ASN A 11 -6.95 -1.46 -12.11
N LEU A 12 -5.77 -1.89 -11.67
CA LEU A 12 -5.05 -1.27 -10.56
C LEU A 12 -4.67 0.21 -10.83
N ASN A 13 -4.46 0.61 -12.08
CA ASN A 13 -4.11 2.01 -12.39
C ASN A 13 -5.29 2.95 -12.16
N GLU A 14 -6.49 2.56 -12.56
CA GLU A 14 -7.70 3.35 -12.30
C GLU A 14 -8.04 3.37 -10.81
N LEU A 15 -7.86 2.24 -10.12
CA LEU A 15 -8.06 2.18 -8.67
C LEU A 15 -7.04 3.06 -7.91
N LYS A 16 -5.78 3.13 -8.39
CA LYS A 16 -4.76 4.01 -7.82
C LYS A 16 -5.18 5.48 -7.89
N LYS A 17 -5.69 5.94 -9.04
CA LYS A 17 -6.16 7.33 -9.20
C LYS A 17 -7.29 7.66 -8.22
N LEU A 18 -8.22 6.73 -8.01
CA LEU A 18 -9.29 6.88 -7.02
C LEU A 18 -8.72 7.01 -5.60
N PHE A 19 -7.75 6.17 -5.25
CA PHE A 19 -7.13 6.18 -3.92
C PHE A 19 -6.29 7.44 -3.70
N GLU A 20 -5.62 7.95 -4.74
CA GLU A 20 -4.91 9.22 -4.71
C GLU A 20 -5.89 10.39 -4.48
N ALA A 21 -7.02 10.41 -5.20
CA ALA A 21 -8.06 11.42 -5.00
C ALA A 21 -8.66 11.35 -3.59
N PHE A 22 -8.94 10.14 -3.09
CA PHE A 22 -9.42 9.94 -1.72
C PHE A 22 -8.40 10.44 -0.67
N SER A 23 -7.13 10.09 -0.85
CA SER A 23 -6.07 10.48 0.07
C SER A 23 -5.84 11.99 0.05
N SER A 24 -5.93 12.61 -1.13
CA SER A 24 -5.86 14.06 -1.29
C SER A 24 -7.06 14.77 -0.63
N ALA A 25 -8.27 14.23 -0.79
CA ALA A 25 -9.49 14.84 -0.25
C ALA A 25 -9.61 14.70 1.27
N THR A 26 -9.13 13.59 1.84
CA THR A 26 -9.34 13.28 3.27
C THR A 26 -8.10 13.49 4.12
N GLY A 27 -6.91 13.52 3.50
CA GLY A 27 -5.64 13.49 4.20
C GLY A 27 -5.29 12.13 4.81
N PHE A 28 -6.11 11.09 4.61
CA PHE A 28 -5.81 9.73 5.05
C PHE A 28 -4.91 9.00 4.05
N THR A 29 -4.03 8.16 4.59
CA THR A 29 -3.21 7.23 3.82
C THR A 29 -4.05 6.00 3.47
N THR A 30 -3.92 5.48 2.25
CA THR A 30 -4.59 4.25 1.82
C THR A 30 -3.61 3.23 1.28
N GLY A 31 -3.85 1.96 1.59
CA GLY A 31 -3.07 0.83 1.11
C GLY A 31 -3.97 -0.34 0.77
N LEU A 32 -3.62 -1.08 -0.29
CA LEU A 32 -4.25 -2.33 -0.67
C LEU A 32 -3.20 -3.43 -0.61
N VAL A 33 -3.48 -4.49 0.14
CA VAL A 33 -2.55 -5.59 0.38
C VAL A 33 -3.21 -6.91 0.02
N ASP A 34 -2.49 -7.78 -0.67
CA ASP A 34 -2.87 -9.16 -0.89
C ASP A 34 -2.51 -9.99 0.35
N PRO A 35 -3.52 -10.53 1.08
CA PRO A 35 -3.27 -11.28 2.30
C PRO A 35 -2.65 -12.66 2.06
N ALA A 36 -2.68 -13.20 0.84
CA ALA A 36 -2.15 -14.53 0.55
C ALA A 36 -0.60 -14.54 0.54
N ASN A 37 0.01 -13.44 0.14
CA ASN A 37 1.46 -13.30 -0.03
C ASN A 37 2.03 -12.05 0.66
N ASN A 38 1.20 -11.28 1.38
CA ASN A 38 1.53 -9.98 1.98
C ASN A 38 2.09 -8.95 0.98
N GLN A 39 1.71 -9.05 -0.29
CA GLN A 39 2.14 -8.11 -1.31
C GLN A 39 1.31 -6.84 -1.26
N VAL A 40 1.96 -5.69 -1.19
CA VAL A 40 1.29 -4.40 -1.38
C VAL A 40 0.95 -4.23 -2.86
N LEU A 41 -0.33 -4.15 -3.18
CA LEU A 41 -0.84 -3.94 -4.53
C LEU A 41 -0.96 -2.44 -4.86
N LEU A 42 -1.32 -1.61 -3.87
CA LEU A 42 -1.40 -0.16 -4.00
C LEU A 42 -1.02 0.53 -2.69
N GLU A 43 -0.37 1.68 -2.82
CA GLU A 43 -0.12 2.63 -1.74
C GLU A 43 -0.34 4.06 -2.26
N THR A 44 -1.09 4.87 -1.50
CA THR A 44 -1.29 6.30 -1.79
C THR A 44 -1.37 7.13 -0.50
N GLY A 45 -0.94 8.38 -0.56
CA GLY A 45 -0.94 9.27 0.60
C GLY A 45 0.04 8.88 1.71
N TRP A 46 1.07 8.07 1.39
CA TRP A 46 2.09 7.64 2.36
C TRP A 46 2.91 8.80 2.90
N ARG A 47 3.28 8.70 4.17
CA ARG A 47 4.10 9.68 4.91
C ARG A 47 5.13 8.93 5.74
N ASP A 48 6.22 9.59 6.09
CA ASP A 48 7.29 9.00 6.90
C ASP A 48 6.77 8.39 8.22
N ILE A 49 5.77 9.03 8.83
CA ILE A 49 5.14 8.53 10.07
C ILE A 49 4.51 7.14 9.91
N CYS A 50 4.00 6.79 8.72
CA CYS A 50 3.43 5.47 8.47
C CYS A 50 4.52 4.39 8.58
N VAL A 51 5.70 4.68 8.02
CA VAL A 51 6.87 3.79 8.09
C VAL A 51 7.37 3.70 9.53
N SER A 52 7.48 4.82 10.23
CA SER A 52 7.91 4.84 11.64
C SER A 52 6.96 4.04 12.54
N PHE A 53 5.65 4.21 12.35
CA PHE A 53 4.63 3.51 13.11
C PHE A 53 4.66 2.00 12.85
N HIS A 54 4.65 1.58 11.59
CA HIS A 54 4.63 0.15 11.25
C HIS A 54 5.97 -0.56 11.49
N ARG A 55 7.11 0.14 11.49
CA ARG A 55 8.41 -0.46 11.86
C ARG A 55 8.64 -0.52 13.37
N ALA A 56 7.84 0.17 14.18
CA ALA A 56 7.99 0.14 15.64
C ALA A 56 7.66 -1.23 16.24
N HIS A 57 6.73 -1.99 15.62
CA HIS A 57 6.36 -3.32 16.08
C HIS A 57 6.95 -4.42 15.16
N PRO A 58 7.58 -5.48 15.71
CA PRO A 58 8.18 -6.56 14.91
C PRO A 58 7.19 -7.22 13.94
N ASP A 59 5.97 -7.48 14.42
CA ASP A 59 4.93 -8.16 13.63
C ASP A 59 4.41 -7.31 12.47
N SER A 60 4.44 -5.99 12.56
CA SER A 60 4.08 -5.13 11.43
C SER A 60 5.27 -4.86 10.51
N ARG A 61 6.50 -4.94 11.02
CA ARG A 61 7.72 -4.79 10.23
C ARG A 61 7.91 -5.92 9.21
N GLN A 62 7.64 -7.17 9.59
CA GLN A 62 7.75 -8.33 8.70
C GLN A 62 6.89 -8.23 7.43
N HIS A 63 5.76 -7.51 7.51
CA HIS A 63 4.85 -7.31 6.36
C HIS A 63 5.28 -6.15 5.45
N TRP A 64 6.29 -5.38 5.86
CA TRP A 64 6.77 -4.18 5.16
C TRP A 64 8.06 -4.40 4.35
N GLU A 65 8.87 -5.41 4.68
CA GLU A 65 10.17 -5.65 4.01
C GLU A 65 10.05 -6.06 2.53
N GLY A 66 8.85 -6.39 2.04
CA GLY A 66 8.60 -6.81 0.66
C GLY A 66 8.12 -5.75 -0.32
N SER A 67 7.70 -4.55 0.12
CA SER A 67 7.05 -3.56 -0.77
C SER A 67 8.00 -2.59 -1.48
N GLY A 68 9.29 -2.61 -1.17
CA GLY A 68 10.35 -1.99 -1.98
C GLY A 68 10.00 -0.64 -2.60
N SER A 69 9.62 0.37 -1.83
CA SER A 69 9.63 1.75 -2.30
C SER A 69 10.70 2.54 -1.56
N GLY A 70 11.80 2.80 -2.26
CA GLY A 70 12.79 3.82 -1.90
C GLY A 70 12.20 5.22 -2.02
N LEU A 71 11.12 5.48 -1.29
CA LEU A 71 10.43 6.75 -1.23
C LEU A 71 10.47 7.28 0.21
N THR A 72 11.69 7.43 0.72
CA THR A 72 11.98 8.60 1.56
C THR A 72 11.84 9.81 0.63
N PHE A 73 10.63 10.38 0.52
CA PHE A 73 10.51 11.73 0.00
C PHE A 73 11.20 12.61 1.03
N GLY A 74 12.45 12.98 0.73
CA GLY A 74 13.12 14.06 1.42
C GLY A 74 12.21 15.29 1.35
N TYR A 75 12.00 15.90 2.51
CA TYR A 75 11.66 17.32 2.57
C TYR A 75 12.71 18.14 1.83
#